data_AF-A0A7S1MJX4-F1
#
_entry.id   AF-A0A7S1MJX4-F1
#
_cell.length_a   1.000
_cell.length_b   1.000
_cell.length_c   1.000
_cell.angle_alpha   90.00
_cell.angle_beta   90.00
_cell.angle_gamma   90.00
#
_symmetry.space_group_name_H-M   'P 1'
#
loop_
_entity.id
_entity.type
_entity.pdbx_description
1 polymer ?
#
loop_
_entity_poly.entity_id
_entity_poly.type
_entity_poly.pdbx_seq_one_letter_code
_entity_poly.pdbx_strand_id
1 'polypeptide(L)'
;FSMCFNYGDNGVFRLGADALSNAHGSIGKYHWGLDFRGISVGSQRLAICAPDSMLPGQATPCGAIPDSGTTMIMGPAEQVVGLYAGLCDQWERCRRNHTALLEAAAAAKTAAVKAYGVDPFGIALEPVISKAEVLQWLLLDCASWLETAPRGLDELPNIDFHVVGSTGTKQSLTLRPKAYVIASELQHANLTGKIASLGNKLNGRNKVCAPAFGAMEYETQSNGHVWILGTPFFYEFAVGYDMFSKPPAISFTSTSKEPCGSCGGKPAALVAASAQRPGQPRWQPGPARQPTGIDRSQPL
;
A
#
# COMPACT_ATOMS: atom_id res chain seq x y z
N PHE A 1 7.90 -23.67 -2.96
CA PHE A 1 7.01 -23.25 -4.05
C PHE A 1 7.10 -21.74 -4.23
N SER A 2 6.62 -21.16 -5.33
CA SER A 2 6.56 -19.70 -5.48
C SER A 2 5.29 -19.23 -6.17
N MET A 3 4.91 -17.98 -5.90
CA MET A 3 3.73 -17.31 -6.42
C MET A 3 4.12 -16.00 -7.08
N CYS A 4 3.53 -15.70 -8.23
CA CYS A 4 3.77 -14.45 -8.92
C CYS A 4 2.53 -14.06 -9.74
N PHE A 5 2.09 -12.81 -9.68
CA PHE A 5 0.88 -12.33 -10.36
C PHE A 5 1.22 -11.43 -11.55
N ASN A 6 0.52 -11.65 -12.67
CA ASN A 6 0.64 -10.83 -13.87
C ASN A 6 -0.44 -9.76 -13.93
N TYR A 7 -0.07 -8.54 -14.30
CA TYR A 7 -1.06 -7.48 -14.54
C TYR A 7 -1.91 -7.83 -15.77
N GLY A 8 -3.23 -7.85 -15.60
CA GLY A 8 -4.16 -8.09 -16.71
C GLY A 8 -4.17 -9.53 -17.26
N ASP A 9 -3.46 -10.47 -16.63
CA ASP A 9 -3.37 -11.86 -17.07
C ASP A 9 -3.22 -12.82 -15.86
N ASN A 10 -3.20 -14.12 -16.13
CA ASN A 10 -2.98 -15.16 -15.14
C ASN A 10 -1.57 -15.12 -14.56
N GLY A 11 -1.47 -15.30 -13.25
CA GLY A 11 -0.19 -15.48 -12.56
C GLY A 11 0.40 -16.89 -12.73
N VAL A 12 1.54 -17.12 -12.07
CA VAL A 12 2.22 -18.42 -12.03
C VAL A 12 2.36 -18.90 -10.60
N PHE A 13 2.00 -20.17 -10.39
CA PHE A 13 2.29 -20.94 -9.19
C PHE A 13 3.30 -22.04 -9.52
N ARG A 14 4.50 -22.00 -8.93
CA ARG A 14 5.57 -22.98 -9.20
C ARG A 14 5.75 -23.92 -8.03
N LEU A 15 5.55 -25.21 -8.28
CA LEU A 15 5.91 -26.29 -7.35
C LEU A 15 7.35 -26.76 -7.63
N GLY A 16 8.06 -27.19 -6.59
CA GLY A 16 9.43 -27.70 -6.74
C GLY A 16 10.43 -26.67 -7.29
N ALA A 17 10.23 -25.39 -7.01
CA ALA A 17 11.16 -24.34 -7.43
C ALA A 17 12.56 -24.54 -6.83
N ASP A 18 13.57 -24.02 -7.53
CA ASP A 18 14.97 -24.01 -7.09
C ASP A 18 15.13 -23.30 -5.73
N ALA A 19 16.32 -23.46 -5.15
CA ALA A 19 16.68 -22.80 -3.90
C ALA A 19 16.41 -21.29 -3.97
N LEU A 20 15.78 -20.75 -2.92
CA LEU A 20 15.40 -19.35 -2.88
C LEU A 20 16.63 -18.45 -2.85
N SER A 21 16.67 -17.45 -3.73
CA SER A 21 17.66 -16.37 -3.64
C SER A 21 17.25 -15.37 -2.55
N ASN A 22 18.21 -14.85 -1.79
CA ASN A 22 17.98 -13.91 -0.68
C ASN A 22 16.90 -14.40 0.32
N ALA A 23 16.98 -15.67 0.72
CA ALA A 23 16.03 -16.26 1.64
C ALA A 23 16.03 -15.55 3.01
N HIS A 24 14.84 -15.19 3.46
CA HIS A 24 14.53 -14.68 4.78
C HIS A 24 13.95 -15.82 5.61
N GLY A 25 14.67 -16.28 6.62
CA GLY A 25 14.08 -17.21 7.59
C GLY A 25 12.84 -16.58 8.23
N SER A 26 11.78 -17.36 8.40
CA SER A 26 10.56 -16.93 9.09
C SER A 26 10.89 -16.62 10.55
N ILE A 27 10.33 -15.54 11.07
CA ILE A 27 10.25 -15.28 12.52
C ILE A 27 8.99 -15.87 13.14
N GLY A 28 8.03 -16.25 12.30
CA GLY A 28 6.76 -16.84 12.71
C GLY A 28 6.79 -18.36 12.78
N LYS A 29 5.98 -18.93 13.67
CA LYS A 29 5.72 -20.37 13.82
C LYS A 29 4.50 -20.84 13.05
N TYR A 30 3.44 -20.04 13.02
CA TYR A 30 2.16 -20.38 12.39
C TYR A 30 1.97 -19.67 11.06
N HIS A 31 2.60 -18.51 10.93
CA HIS A 31 2.54 -17.70 9.73
C HIS A 31 3.93 -17.57 9.10
N TRP A 32 3.93 -17.21 7.81
CA TRP A 32 5.13 -16.80 7.08
C TRP A 32 5.57 -15.40 7.53
N GLY A 33 5.96 -15.29 8.80
CA GLY A 33 6.25 -14.04 9.48
C GLY A 33 7.64 -13.50 9.14
N LEU A 34 7.72 -12.19 8.92
CA LEU A 34 8.94 -11.43 8.72
C LEU A 34 9.09 -10.35 9.80
N ASP A 35 10.33 -10.04 10.17
CA ASP A 35 10.63 -8.90 11.04
C ASP A 35 10.48 -7.61 10.23
N PHE A 36 9.43 -6.84 10.55
CA PHE A 36 9.09 -5.63 9.80
C PHE A 36 9.61 -4.40 10.52
N ARG A 37 10.57 -3.72 9.89
CA ARG A 37 11.34 -2.62 10.49
C ARG A 37 10.90 -1.23 10.04
N GLY A 38 9.79 -1.12 9.29
CA GLY A 38 9.16 0.14 8.93
C GLY A 38 9.05 0.43 7.44
N ILE A 39 8.59 1.65 7.13
CA ILE A 39 8.25 2.09 5.78
C ILE A 39 9.02 3.37 5.42
N SER A 40 9.53 3.44 4.20
CA SER A 40 10.03 4.70 3.63
C SER A 40 9.20 5.09 2.41
N VAL A 41 9.04 6.40 2.20
CA VAL A 41 8.35 6.97 1.05
C VAL A 41 9.29 7.93 0.37
N GLY A 42 9.61 7.69 -0.90
CA GLY A 42 10.67 8.44 -1.57
C GLY A 42 11.99 8.38 -0.79
N SER A 43 12.51 9.52 -0.36
CA SER A 43 13.73 9.60 0.47
C SER A 43 13.45 9.65 1.99
N GLN A 44 12.19 9.65 2.42
CA GLN A 44 11.80 9.87 3.81
C GLN A 44 11.48 8.55 4.54
N ARG A 45 12.11 8.32 5.69
CA ARG A 45 11.72 7.26 6.63
C ARG A 45 10.54 7.70 7.47
N LEU A 46 9.48 6.89 7.53
CA LEU A 46 8.33 7.16 8.39
C LEU A 46 8.54 6.55 9.79
N ALA A 47 7.94 7.18 10.80
CA ALA A 47 7.88 6.66 12.17
C ALA A 47 6.85 5.53 12.31
N ILE A 48 6.98 4.50 11.47
CA ILE A 48 6.15 3.30 11.44
C ILE A 48 7.07 2.12 11.75
N CYS A 49 6.75 1.35 12.78
CA CYS A 49 7.49 0.13 13.16
C CYS A 49 9.00 0.36 13.34
N ALA A 50 9.36 1.51 13.92
CA ALA A 50 10.75 1.87 14.14
C ALA A 50 11.31 1.09 15.35
N PRO A 51 12.62 0.76 15.39
CA PRO A 51 13.17 -0.04 16.49
C PRO A 51 12.98 0.58 17.89
N ASP A 52 12.87 1.89 17.98
CA ASP A 52 12.59 2.66 19.20
C ASP A 52 11.12 2.61 19.64
N SER A 53 10.20 2.15 18.79
CA SER A 53 8.79 1.92 19.14
C SER A 53 8.54 0.56 19.80
N MET A 54 9.60 -0.23 20.06
CA MET A 54 9.47 -1.55 20.67
C MET A 54 9.07 -1.45 22.15
N LEU A 55 8.02 -2.18 22.54
CA LEU A 55 7.66 -2.38 23.94
C LEU A 55 8.63 -3.36 24.62
N PRO A 56 8.86 -3.24 25.95
CA PRO A 56 9.69 -4.19 26.69
C PRO A 56 9.24 -5.64 26.47
N GLY A 57 10.16 -6.49 26.03
CA GLY A 57 9.90 -7.91 25.75
C GLY A 57 9.53 -8.23 24.31
N GLN A 58 9.30 -7.23 23.45
CA GLN A 58 9.15 -7.48 22.01
C GLN A 58 10.50 -7.91 21.41
N ALA A 59 10.44 -8.87 20.48
CA ALA A 59 11.57 -9.32 19.66
C ALA A 59 11.71 -8.46 18.39
N THR A 60 10.60 -7.95 17.85
CA THR A 60 10.57 -7.08 16.67
C THR A 60 9.57 -5.93 16.88
N PRO A 61 9.75 -4.77 16.23
CA PRO A 61 8.84 -3.63 16.37
C PRO A 61 7.48 -3.89 15.71
N CYS A 62 7.50 -4.56 14.56
CA CYS A 62 6.32 -5.07 13.88
C CYS A 62 6.62 -6.43 13.26
N GLY A 63 5.56 -7.13 12.85
CA GLY A 63 5.63 -8.28 11.95
C GLY A 63 5.07 -7.96 10.57
N ALA A 64 5.45 -8.74 9.57
CA ALA A 64 4.80 -8.73 8.26
C ALA A 64 4.51 -10.15 7.76
N ILE A 65 3.38 -10.34 7.09
CA ILE A 65 2.96 -11.63 6.50
C ILE A 65 2.64 -11.40 5.01
N PRO A 66 3.34 -12.06 4.07
CA PRO A 66 2.92 -12.09 2.67
C PRO A 66 1.72 -13.03 2.50
N ASP A 67 0.57 -12.46 2.17
CA ASP A 67 -0.70 -13.18 2.03
C ASP A 67 -1.35 -12.88 0.67
N SER A 68 -1.24 -13.86 -0.22
CA SER A 68 -1.83 -13.82 -1.56
C SER A 68 -3.37 -13.77 -1.56
N GLY A 69 -4.03 -14.16 -0.46
CA GLY A 69 -5.48 -14.16 -0.31
C GLY A 69 -6.06 -12.77 -0.05
N THR A 70 -5.26 -11.85 0.48
CA THR A 70 -5.67 -10.50 0.86
C THR A 70 -5.45 -9.52 -0.29
N THR A 71 -6.49 -8.78 -0.68
CA THR A 71 -6.42 -7.84 -1.81
C THR A 71 -5.50 -6.65 -1.54
N MET A 72 -5.65 -6.02 -0.37
CA MET A 72 -4.98 -4.77 0.00
C MET A 72 -3.76 -5.04 0.89
N ILE A 73 -2.89 -4.07 1.05
CA ILE A 73 -1.90 -4.06 2.11
C ILE A 73 -2.60 -3.62 3.40
N MET A 74 -2.59 -4.45 4.43
CA MET A 74 -3.32 -4.17 5.67
C MET A 74 -2.35 -3.81 6.78
N GLY A 75 -2.67 -2.80 7.58
CA GLY A 75 -1.92 -2.42 8.77
C GLY A 75 -2.78 -1.61 9.75
N PRO A 76 -2.24 -1.24 10.92
CA PRO A 76 -2.98 -0.45 11.90
C PRO A 76 -3.49 0.85 11.31
N ALA A 77 -4.71 1.26 11.68
CA ALA A 77 -5.39 2.41 11.07
C ALA A 77 -4.54 3.69 11.14
N GLU A 78 -3.95 3.97 12.30
CA GLU A 78 -3.09 5.13 12.52
C GLU A 78 -1.86 5.13 11.61
N GLN A 79 -1.21 3.97 11.45
CA GLN A 79 -0.02 3.85 10.62
C GLN A 79 -0.35 3.97 9.13
N VAL A 80 -1.51 3.48 8.69
CA VAL A 80 -2.01 3.69 7.31
C VAL A 80 -2.28 5.17 7.05
N VAL A 81 -2.88 5.89 7.99
CA VAL A 81 -3.07 7.35 7.89
C VAL A 81 -1.73 8.09 7.86
N GLY A 82 -0.77 7.68 8.70
CA GLY A 82 0.60 8.21 8.69
C GLY A 82 1.31 7.98 7.36
N LEU A 83 1.13 6.81 6.75
CA LEU A 83 1.63 6.50 5.41
C LEU A 83 1.02 7.43 4.35
N TYR A 84 -0.28 7.68 4.40
CA TYR A 84 -0.93 8.61 3.47
C TYR A 84 -0.42 10.05 3.62
N ALA A 85 -0.18 10.50 4.85
CA ALA A 85 0.44 11.79 5.09
C ALA A 85 1.86 11.86 4.49
N GLY A 86 2.68 10.81 4.71
CA GLY A 86 4.02 10.72 4.12
C GLY A 86 4.03 10.69 2.60
N LEU A 87 3.08 9.97 1.97
CA LEU A 87 2.86 10.00 0.52
C LEU A 87 2.54 11.40 0.01
N CYS A 88 1.67 12.12 0.72
CA CYS A 88 1.34 13.49 0.36
C CYS A 88 2.55 14.43 0.45
N ASP A 89 3.38 14.28 1.49
CA ASP A 89 4.60 15.08 1.69
C ASP A 89 5.66 14.85 0.61
N GLN A 90 5.70 13.66 0.03
CA GLN A 90 6.65 13.32 -1.03
C GLN A 90 6.05 13.49 -2.44
N TRP A 91 4.76 13.82 -2.55
CA TRP A 91 4.08 14.05 -3.82
C TRP A 91 3.77 15.54 -4.00
N GLU A 92 4.51 16.20 -4.89
CA GLU A 92 4.41 17.65 -5.12
C GLU A 92 2.97 18.14 -5.38
N ARG A 93 2.17 17.38 -6.15
CA ARG A 93 0.76 17.73 -6.40
C ARG A 93 -0.04 17.75 -5.10
N CYS A 94 0.15 16.77 -4.23
CA CYS A 94 -0.58 16.70 -2.96
C CYS A 94 -0.18 17.83 -2.02
N ARG A 95 1.12 18.07 -1.84
CA ARG A 95 1.63 19.20 -1.07
C ARG A 95 1.08 20.55 -1.52
N ARG A 96 1.08 20.82 -2.83
CA ARG A 96 0.56 22.07 -3.38
C ARG A 96 -0.94 22.22 -3.14
N ASN A 97 -1.72 21.16 -3.38
CA ASN A 97 -3.17 21.20 -3.13
C ASN A 97 -3.50 21.35 -1.65
N HIS A 98 -2.78 20.66 -0.76
CA HIS A 98 -2.95 20.81 0.69
C HIS A 98 -2.67 22.26 1.13
N THR A 99 -1.58 22.85 0.66
CA THR A 99 -1.23 24.25 0.95
C THR A 99 -2.32 25.20 0.45
N ALA A 100 -2.76 25.04 -0.80
CA ALA A 100 -3.82 25.87 -1.38
C ALA A 100 -5.15 25.76 -0.61
N LEU A 101 -5.49 24.57 -0.09
CA LEU A 101 -6.70 24.37 0.71
C LEU A 101 -6.60 25.05 2.08
N LEU A 102 -5.43 25.05 2.72
CA LEU A 102 -5.19 25.80 3.96
C LEU A 102 -5.29 27.30 3.73
N GLU A 103 -4.68 27.81 2.66
CA GLU A 103 -4.76 29.22 2.26
C GLU A 103 -6.21 29.65 1.98
N ALA A 104 -6.97 28.82 1.25
CA ALA A 104 -8.37 29.06 0.95
C ALA A 104 -9.23 29.10 2.23
N ALA A 105 -9.00 28.20 3.18
CA ALA A 105 -9.70 28.20 4.46
C ALA A 105 -9.36 29.45 5.30
N ALA A 106 -8.10 29.86 5.32
CA ALA A 106 -7.67 31.09 6.00
C ALA A 106 -8.32 32.34 5.38
N ALA A 107 -8.36 32.42 4.05
CA ALA A 107 -9.02 33.50 3.33
C ALA A 107 -10.53 33.52 3.60
N ALA A 108 -11.19 32.36 3.57
CA ALA A 108 -12.63 32.24 3.84
C ALA A 108 -12.97 32.66 5.27
N LYS A 109 -12.19 32.23 6.27
CA LYS A 109 -12.36 32.67 7.66
C LYS A 109 -12.19 34.17 7.82
N THR A 110 -11.16 34.75 7.19
CA THR A 110 -10.91 36.20 7.22
C THR A 110 -12.08 36.97 6.62
N ALA A 111 -12.61 36.51 5.47
CA ALA A 111 -13.76 37.11 4.83
C ALA A 111 -15.03 37.02 5.70
N ALA A 112 -15.26 35.87 6.35
CA ALA A 112 -16.40 35.67 7.24
C ALA A 112 -16.34 36.61 8.45
N VAL A 113 -15.20 36.69 9.14
CA VAL A 113 -15.01 37.62 10.28
C VAL A 113 -15.19 39.07 9.85
N LYS A 114 -14.66 39.45 8.67
CA LYS A 114 -14.83 40.81 8.14
C LYS A 114 -16.30 41.15 7.86
N ALA A 115 -17.08 40.19 7.36
CA ALA A 115 -18.48 40.42 6.99
C ALA A 115 -19.44 40.37 8.18
N TYR A 116 -19.18 39.51 9.16
CA TYR A 116 -20.13 39.21 10.24
C TYR A 116 -19.63 39.59 11.64
N GLY A 117 -18.39 40.07 11.77
CA GLY A 117 -17.73 40.32 13.07
C GLY A 117 -17.30 39.05 13.81
N VAL A 118 -17.76 37.88 13.36
CA VAL A 118 -17.45 36.53 13.85
C VAL A 118 -17.32 35.58 12.65
N ASP A 119 -16.84 34.37 12.88
CA ASP A 119 -16.92 33.29 11.89
C ASP A 119 -18.17 32.43 12.16
N PRO A 120 -19.32 32.71 11.50
CA PRO A 120 -20.55 31.97 11.72
C PRO A 120 -20.50 30.55 11.13
N PHE A 121 -19.50 30.24 10.30
CA PHE A 121 -19.38 28.95 9.62
C PHE A 121 -18.47 27.98 10.36
N GLY A 122 -17.76 28.44 11.41
CA GLY A 122 -16.83 27.61 12.16
C GLY A 122 -15.72 27.04 11.30
N ILE A 123 -15.13 27.87 10.41
CA ILE A 123 -14.02 27.49 9.55
C ILE A 123 -12.81 27.25 10.45
N ALA A 124 -12.63 25.99 10.84
CA ALA A 124 -11.41 25.53 11.49
C ALA A 124 -10.22 25.88 10.59
N LEU A 125 -9.07 26.26 11.13
CA LEU A 125 -7.85 26.44 10.32
C LEU A 125 -7.02 25.16 10.28
N GLU A 126 -7.18 24.28 11.26
CA GLU A 126 -6.38 23.07 11.46
C GLU A 126 -7.24 21.95 12.11
N PRO A 127 -7.31 20.75 11.51
CA PRO A 127 -7.18 20.49 10.09
C PRO A 127 -8.56 20.58 9.41
N VAL A 128 -8.72 21.56 8.52
CA VAL A 128 -9.86 21.62 7.58
C VAL A 128 -9.94 20.31 6.81
N ILE A 129 -8.78 19.89 6.32
CA ILE A 129 -8.53 18.64 5.61
C ILE A 129 -7.11 18.19 5.93
N SER A 130 -6.94 16.91 6.26
CA SER A 130 -5.63 16.33 6.51
C SER A 130 -4.89 16.02 5.20
N LYS A 131 -3.56 15.92 5.25
CA LYS A 131 -2.74 15.44 4.11
C LYS A 131 -3.20 14.08 3.58
N ALA A 132 -3.58 13.18 4.48
CA ALA A 132 -4.11 11.86 4.15
C ALA A 132 -5.43 11.93 3.38
N GLU A 133 -6.29 12.90 3.72
CA GLU A 133 -7.50 13.18 2.96
C GLU A 133 -7.15 13.78 1.60
N VAL A 134 -6.28 14.80 1.52
CA VAL A 134 -5.90 15.39 0.21
C VAL A 134 -5.34 14.33 -0.76
N LEU A 135 -4.50 13.40 -0.27
CA LEU A 135 -4.01 12.27 -1.07
C LEU A 135 -5.16 11.45 -1.66
N GLN A 136 -6.09 11.00 -0.81
CA GLN A 136 -7.22 10.18 -1.24
C GLN A 136 -8.14 10.93 -2.21
N TRP A 137 -8.36 12.22 -1.97
CA TRP A 137 -9.16 13.07 -2.86
C TRP A 137 -8.55 13.21 -4.25
N LEU A 138 -7.23 13.42 -4.33
CA LEU A 138 -6.53 13.51 -5.62
C LEU A 138 -6.52 12.18 -6.37
N LEU A 139 -6.41 11.05 -5.65
CA LEU A 139 -6.47 9.72 -6.28
C LEU A 139 -7.88 9.36 -6.74
N LEU A 140 -8.92 9.78 -6.02
CA LEU A 140 -10.31 9.56 -6.43
C LEU A 140 -10.59 10.10 -7.84
N ASP A 141 -9.97 11.23 -8.19
CA ASP A 141 -10.05 11.82 -9.53
C ASP A 141 -8.80 11.55 -10.39
N CYS A 142 -8.22 10.35 -10.27
CA CYS A 142 -7.08 9.96 -11.09
C CYS A 142 -7.33 10.12 -12.59
N ALA A 143 -8.57 9.92 -13.06
CA ALA A 143 -8.91 10.09 -14.47
C ALA A 143 -8.64 11.51 -14.99
N SER A 144 -8.93 12.56 -14.19
CA SER A 144 -8.72 13.96 -14.62
C SER A 144 -7.27 14.31 -14.92
N TRP A 145 -6.32 13.68 -14.22
CA TRP A 145 -4.91 14.06 -14.30
C TRP A 145 -4.02 12.97 -14.91
N LEU A 146 -4.40 11.69 -14.88
CA LEU A 146 -3.59 10.62 -15.47
C LEU A 146 -3.42 10.75 -16.98
N GLU A 147 -4.42 11.28 -17.68
CA GLU A 147 -4.35 11.46 -19.14
C GLU A 147 -3.39 12.58 -19.55
N THR A 148 -3.23 13.59 -18.68
CA THR A 148 -2.44 14.81 -18.96
C THR A 148 -1.11 14.83 -18.23
N ALA A 149 -0.92 13.98 -17.21
CA ALA A 149 0.31 13.90 -16.45
C ALA A 149 1.43 13.24 -17.29
N PRO A 150 2.57 13.94 -17.52
CA PRO A 150 3.66 13.41 -18.33
C PRO A 150 4.24 12.10 -17.81
N ARG A 151 4.13 11.86 -16.50
CA ARG A 151 4.64 10.66 -15.81
C ARG A 151 3.54 9.68 -15.40
N GLY A 152 2.26 9.94 -15.70
CA GLY A 152 1.14 9.14 -15.19
C GLY A 152 1.25 8.92 -13.69
N LEU A 153 1.06 7.69 -13.21
CA LEU A 153 1.25 7.34 -11.79
C LEU A 153 2.69 7.51 -11.28
N ASP A 154 3.71 7.58 -12.14
CA ASP A 154 5.11 7.73 -11.72
C ASP A 154 5.44 9.13 -11.18
N GLU A 155 4.44 10.03 -11.08
CA GLU A 155 4.55 11.24 -10.27
C GLU A 155 4.47 10.98 -8.76
N LEU A 156 3.86 9.86 -8.35
CA LEU A 156 3.83 9.42 -6.96
C LEU A 156 5.18 8.80 -6.57
N PRO A 157 5.60 8.92 -5.30
CA PRO A 157 6.85 8.35 -4.82
C PRO A 157 6.79 6.82 -4.73
N ASN A 158 7.93 6.14 -4.79
CA ASN A 158 7.99 4.73 -4.41
C ASN A 158 7.79 4.56 -2.89
N ILE A 159 7.32 3.39 -2.49
CA ILE A 159 7.20 2.99 -1.08
C ILE A 159 8.12 1.80 -0.83
N ASP A 160 8.98 1.89 0.16
CA ASP A 160 9.90 0.83 0.55
C ASP A 160 9.46 0.20 1.87
N PHE A 161 9.18 -1.10 1.85
CA PHE A 161 8.93 -1.91 3.05
C PHE A 161 10.22 -2.60 3.48
N HIS A 162 10.63 -2.38 4.73
CA HIS A 162 11.92 -2.85 5.22
C HIS A 162 11.73 -4.12 6.05
N VAL A 163 12.17 -5.24 5.51
CA VAL A 163 11.99 -6.56 6.12
C VAL A 163 13.32 -7.20 6.47
N VAL A 164 13.31 -8.00 7.53
CA VAL A 164 14.44 -8.79 8.01
C VAL A 164 13.96 -10.23 8.25
N GLY A 165 14.78 -11.21 7.88
CA GLY A 165 14.56 -12.61 8.21
C GLY A 165 15.17 -12.98 9.57
N SER A 166 14.75 -14.09 10.16
CA SER A 166 15.30 -14.61 11.43
C SER A 166 16.81 -14.92 11.36
N THR A 167 17.35 -15.10 10.15
CA THR A 167 18.79 -15.26 9.89
C THR A 167 19.55 -13.93 9.73
N GLY A 168 18.88 -12.79 9.91
CA GLY A 168 19.45 -11.45 9.72
C GLY A 168 19.48 -10.95 8.29
N THR A 169 18.98 -11.73 7.30
CA THR A 169 18.88 -11.31 5.89
C THR A 169 17.95 -10.09 5.79
N LYS A 170 18.44 -8.98 5.26
CA LYS A 170 17.68 -7.72 5.13
C LYS A 170 17.31 -7.45 3.67
N GLN A 171 16.11 -6.94 3.44
CA GLN A 171 15.67 -6.49 2.12
C GLN A 171 14.75 -5.27 2.22
N SER A 172 14.91 -4.35 1.27
CA SER A 172 13.94 -3.28 1.01
C SER A 172 13.04 -3.72 -0.14
N LEU A 173 11.74 -3.83 0.12
CA LEU A 173 10.73 -4.22 -0.85
C LEU A 173 10.09 -2.95 -1.42
N THR A 174 10.61 -2.50 -2.56
CA THR A 174 10.12 -1.30 -3.24
C THR A 174 8.83 -1.57 -4.02
N LEU A 175 7.75 -0.90 -3.66
CA LEU A 175 6.51 -0.83 -4.41
C LEU A 175 6.47 0.44 -5.26
N ARG A 176 6.28 0.25 -6.56
CA ARG A 176 6.01 1.35 -7.51
C ARG A 176 4.56 1.81 -7.41
N PRO A 177 4.24 3.06 -7.77
CA PRO A 177 2.88 3.60 -7.77
C PRO A 177 1.82 2.69 -8.38
N LYS A 178 2.11 2.05 -9.52
CA LYS A 178 1.18 1.10 -10.17
C LYS A 178 0.80 -0.13 -9.33
N ALA A 179 1.64 -0.50 -8.36
CA ALA A 179 1.42 -1.66 -7.50
C ALA A 179 0.49 -1.31 -6.34
N TYR A 180 0.63 -0.10 -5.79
CA TYR A 180 -0.13 0.35 -4.62
C TYR A 180 -1.27 1.34 -4.95
N VAL A 181 -1.50 1.70 -6.22
CA VAL A 181 -2.69 2.43 -6.66
C VAL A 181 -3.56 1.52 -7.51
N ILE A 182 -4.80 1.33 -7.07
CA ILE A 182 -5.80 0.52 -7.75
C ILE A 182 -6.94 1.39 -8.26
N ALA A 183 -7.52 0.99 -9.37
CA ALA A 183 -8.78 1.52 -9.88
C ALA A 183 -9.91 0.54 -9.55
N SER A 184 -11.03 1.04 -9.06
CA SER A 184 -12.21 0.22 -8.76
C SER A 184 -13.48 1.01 -9.04
N GLU A 185 -14.62 0.34 -8.88
CA GLU A 185 -15.88 1.04 -8.71
C GLU A 185 -15.89 1.83 -7.41
N LEU A 186 -16.57 2.97 -7.39
CA LEU A 186 -16.64 3.86 -6.22
C LEU A 186 -17.14 3.13 -4.97
N GLN A 187 -18.15 2.26 -5.13
CA GLN A 187 -18.71 1.46 -4.03
C GLN A 187 -17.72 0.47 -3.40
N HIS A 188 -16.62 0.16 -4.10
CA HIS A 188 -15.57 -0.74 -3.63
C HIS A 188 -14.29 0.01 -3.21
N ALA A 189 -14.25 1.33 -3.35
CA ALA A 189 -13.10 2.12 -2.96
C ALA A 189 -13.02 2.23 -1.43
N ASN A 190 -11.86 1.91 -0.87
CA ASN A 190 -11.63 1.99 0.57
C ASN A 190 -11.29 3.43 0.99
N LEU A 191 -12.31 4.28 1.06
CA LEU A 191 -12.18 5.69 1.43
C LEU A 191 -12.33 5.87 2.93
N THR A 192 -11.50 6.75 3.51
CA THR A 192 -11.53 7.09 4.93
C THR A 192 -11.95 8.53 5.17
N GLY A 193 -12.37 8.83 6.40
CA GLY A 193 -12.65 10.20 6.85
C GLY A 193 -13.76 10.91 6.08
N LYS A 194 -13.64 12.23 5.92
CA LYS A 194 -14.66 13.07 5.27
C LYS A 194 -14.88 12.72 3.80
N ILE A 195 -13.92 12.05 3.17
CA ILE A 195 -13.95 11.74 1.74
C ILE A 195 -14.95 10.65 1.39
N ALA A 196 -15.20 9.71 2.30
CA ALA A 196 -16.26 8.73 2.11
C ALA A 196 -17.63 9.41 1.84
N SER A 197 -17.89 10.56 2.49
CA SER A 197 -19.12 11.32 2.27
C SER A 197 -19.16 12.08 0.94
N LEU A 198 -17.99 12.47 0.40
CA LEU A 198 -17.87 13.15 -0.90
C LEU A 198 -18.05 12.18 -2.07
N GLY A 199 -17.65 10.92 -1.91
CA GLY A 199 -17.86 9.86 -2.90
C GLY A 199 -19.31 9.81 -3.38
N ASN A 200 -20.27 9.80 -2.45
CA ASN A 200 -21.70 9.75 -2.75
C ASN A 200 -22.24 10.95 -3.55
N LYS A 201 -21.50 12.06 -3.62
CA LYS A 201 -21.86 13.23 -4.44
C LYS A 201 -21.27 13.19 -5.85
N LEU A 202 -20.29 12.30 -6.10
CA LEU A 202 -19.65 12.11 -7.40
C LEU A 202 -20.42 11.12 -8.31
N ASN A 203 -21.74 11.03 -8.16
CA ASN A 203 -22.69 10.07 -8.77
C ASN A 203 -22.66 9.91 -10.32
N GLY A 204 -21.71 10.52 -11.03
CA GLY A 204 -21.47 10.30 -12.46
C GLY A 204 -20.20 9.52 -12.81
N ARG A 205 -19.33 9.20 -11.84
CA ARG A 205 -18.07 8.48 -12.09
C ARG A 205 -18.11 7.06 -11.55
N ASN A 206 -18.23 6.08 -12.45
CA ASN A 206 -18.23 4.66 -12.09
C ASN A 206 -16.83 4.11 -11.74
N LYS A 207 -15.75 4.84 -12.04
CA LYS A 207 -14.37 4.40 -11.82
C LYS A 207 -13.59 5.47 -11.06
N VAL A 208 -12.94 5.05 -9.99
CA VAL A 208 -12.09 5.90 -9.15
C VAL A 208 -10.78 5.18 -8.86
N CYS A 209 -9.74 5.92 -8.46
CA CYS A 209 -8.55 5.30 -7.89
C CYS A 209 -8.49 5.46 -6.38
N ALA A 210 -7.85 4.49 -5.73
CA ALA A 210 -7.57 4.52 -4.31
C ALA A 210 -6.20 3.88 -4.03
N PRO A 211 -5.55 4.27 -2.93
CA PRO A 211 -4.42 3.51 -2.41
C PRO A 211 -4.86 2.07 -2.09
N ALA A 212 -4.02 1.09 -2.39
CA ALA A 212 -4.25 -0.32 -2.15
C ALA A 212 -3.95 -0.69 -0.67
N PHE A 213 -4.34 0.16 0.27
CA PHE A 213 -4.14 -0.02 1.71
C PHE A 213 -5.46 -0.10 2.46
N GLY A 214 -5.48 -0.89 3.53
CA GLY A 214 -6.62 -1.03 4.41
C GLY A 214 -6.22 -1.07 5.88
N ALA A 215 -7.15 -0.67 6.73
CA ALA A 215 -6.97 -0.73 8.18
C ALA A 215 -7.29 -2.13 8.69
N MET A 216 -6.41 -2.68 9.51
CA MET A 216 -6.62 -3.91 10.26
C MET A 216 -5.80 -3.86 11.54
N GLU A 217 -6.47 -4.03 12.66
CA GLU A 217 -5.79 -4.21 13.94
C GLU A 217 -5.43 -5.69 14.11
N TYR A 218 -4.13 -5.93 14.18
CA TYR A 218 -3.53 -7.21 14.55
C TYR A 218 -2.22 -6.91 15.26
N GLU A 219 -2.19 -7.13 16.57
CA GLU A 219 -1.02 -6.93 17.40
C GLU A 219 -0.66 -8.24 18.09
N THR A 220 0.63 -8.52 18.19
CA THR A 220 1.16 -9.72 18.83
C THR A 220 2.06 -9.32 20.00
N GLN A 221 2.15 -10.19 21.01
CA GLN A 221 2.97 -9.91 22.19
C GLN A 221 4.46 -9.79 21.85
N SER A 222 4.96 -10.66 20.96
CA SER A 222 6.39 -10.74 20.64
C SER A 222 6.83 -9.83 19.51
N ASN A 223 5.93 -9.38 18.64
CA ASN A 223 6.31 -8.71 17.39
C ASN A 223 5.57 -7.40 17.15
N GLY A 224 4.78 -6.91 18.10
CA GLY A 224 4.00 -5.69 17.92
C GLY A 224 2.94 -5.83 16.84
N HIS A 225 2.64 -4.73 16.15
CA HIS A 225 1.65 -4.70 15.08
C HIS A 225 2.07 -5.53 13.88
N VAL A 226 1.10 -6.18 13.23
CA VAL A 226 1.33 -7.03 12.07
C VAL A 226 0.75 -6.41 10.82
N TRP A 227 1.59 -6.29 9.79
CA TRP A 227 1.21 -5.86 8.46
C TRP A 227 0.95 -7.06 7.55
N ILE A 228 -0.15 -7.03 6.79
CA ILE A 228 -0.44 -8.01 5.76
C ILE A 228 0.00 -7.46 4.41
N LEU A 229 0.99 -8.11 3.81
CA LEU A 229 1.51 -7.78 2.50
C LEU A 229 0.63 -8.51 1.46
N GLY A 230 -0.47 -7.86 1.09
CA GLY A 230 -1.46 -8.42 0.16
C GLY A 230 -1.00 -8.46 -1.30
N THR A 231 -1.97 -8.57 -2.21
CA THR A 231 -1.70 -8.77 -3.65
C THR A 231 -0.71 -7.78 -4.30
N PRO A 232 -0.59 -6.48 -3.91
CA PRO A 232 0.42 -5.58 -4.48
C PRO A 232 1.85 -6.16 -4.49
N PHE A 233 2.23 -6.89 -3.45
CA PHE A 233 3.56 -7.51 -3.38
C PHE A 233 3.72 -8.66 -4.37
N PHE A 234 2.65 -9.42 -4.64
CA PHE A 234 2.69 -10.54 -5.58
C PHE A 234 2.70 -10.09 -7.05
N TYR A 235 2.29 -8.85 -7.34
CA TYR A 235 2.47 -8.24 -8.67
C TYR A 235 3.87 -7.65 -8.86
N GLU A 236 4.50 -7.18 -7.78
CA GLU A 236 5.82 -6.55 -7.84
C GLU A 236 6.97 -7.55 -7.62
N PHE A 237 6.69 -8.69 -6.97
CA PHE A 237 7.65 -9.73 -6.64
C PHE A 237 7.10 -11.12 -6.96
N ALA A 238 7.97 -11.99 -7.46
CA ALA A 238 7.80 -13.43 -7.30
C ALA A 238 8.13 -13.80 -5.85
N VAL A 239 7.11 -14.20 -5.09
CA VAL A 239 7.22 -14.54 -3.67
C VAL A 239 7.48 -16.04 -3.54
N GLY A 240 8.66 -16.40 -3.04
CA GLY A 240 9.06 -17.79 -2.82
C GLY A 240 8.84 -18.23 -1.38
N TYR A 241 8.42 -19.48 -1.20
CA TYR A 241 8.18 -20.13 0.08
C TYR A 241 8.91 -21.47 0.13
N ASP A 242 9.81 -21.62 1.09
CA ASP A 242 10.55 -22.85 1.35
C ASP A 242 10.10 -23.43 2.70
N MET A 243 9.42 -24.57 2.63
CA MET A 243 8.90 -25.29 3.80
C MET A 243 9.92 -26.26 4.39
N PHE A 244 11.04 -26.52 3.70
CA PHE A 244 12.01 -27.53 4.11
C PHE A 244 13.13 -26.94 4.97
N SER A 245 13.43 -25.65 4.81
CA SER A 245 14.32 -24.92 5.71
C SER A 245 13.77 -24.86 7.13
N LYS A 246 14.69 -24.74 8.10
CA LYS A 246 14.38 -24.60 9.53
C LYS A 246 15.09 -23.36 10.09
N PRO A 247 14.36 -22.26 10.38
CA PRO A 247 12.93 -22.07 10.16
C PRO A 247 12.57 -22.02 8.66
N PRO A 248 11.29 -22.21 8.29
CA PRO A 248 10.83 -22.05 6.91
C PRO A 248 11.22 -20.67 6.37
N ALA A 249 11.50 -20.55 5.07
CA ALA A 249 12.03 -19.32 4.49
C ALA A 249 11.12 -18.71 3.42
N ILE A 250 11.23 -17.38 3.28
CA ILE A 250 10.49 -16.54 2.36
C ILE A 250 11.49 -15.79 1.48
N SER A 251 11.16 -15.51 0.22
CA SER A 251 12.00 -14.65 -0.63
C SER A 251 11.15 -13.75 -1.51
N PHE A 252 11.71 -12.61 -1.91
CA PHE A 252 11.08 -11.66 -2.80
C PHE A 252 12.01 -11.35 -3.98
N THR A 253 11.71 -11.93 -5.14
CA THR A 253 12.44 -11.61 -6.37
C THR A 253 11.65 -10.59 -7.18
N SER A 254 12.23 -9.41 -7.41
CA SER A 254 11.55 -8.34 -8.16
C SER A 254 11.19 -8.79 -9.58
N THR A 255 9.95 -8.55 -10.00
CA THR A 255 9.48 -8.87 -11.35
C THR A 255 10.13 -8.02 -12.43
N SER A 256 10.76 -6.90 -12.06
CA SER A 256 11.60 -6.12 -12.98
C SER A 256 12.95 -6.78 -13.29
N LYS A 257 13.46 -7.62 -12.38
CA LYS A 257 14.71 -8.37 -12.56
C LYS A 257 14.43 -9.73 -13.20
N GLU A 258 13.40 -10.41 -12.70
CA GLU A 258 12.97 -11.72 -13.18
C GLU A 258 11.46 -11.69 -13.45
N PRO A 259 11.03 -11.51 -14.72
CA PRO A 259 9.63 -11.40 -15.06
C PRO A 259 8.80 -12.61 -14.63
N CYS A 260 7.56 -12.34 -14.26
CA CYS A 260 6.55 -13.32 -13.97
C CYS A 260 6.24 -14.12 -15.24
N GLY A 261 6.85 -15.30 -15.40
CA GLY A 261 6.67 -16.13 -16.60
C GLY A 261 5.23 -16.52 -16.94
N SER A 262 5.04 -17.44 -17.87
CA SER A 262 3.73 -17.96 -18.29
C SER A 262 3.70 -19.49 -18.25
N CYS A 263 2.51 -20.07 -18.09
CA CYS A 263 2.32 -21.51 -18.20
C CYS A 263 2.23 -21.92 -19.69
N GLY A 264 2.94 -22.97 -20.10
CA GLY A 264 2.73 -23.62 -21.41
C GLY A 264 3.77 -23.39 -22.51
N GLY A 265 5.00 -22.99 -22.20
CA GLY A 265 6.16 -23.13 -23.09
C GLY A 265 6.19 -22.23 -24.34
N LYS A 266 5.09 -21.53 -24.66
CA LYS A 266 5.23 -20.27 -25.38
C LYS A 266 5.99 -19.38 -24.41
N PRO A 267 7.15 -18.80 -24.79
CA PRO A 267 7.66 -17.68 -24.02
C PRO A 267 6.48 -16.74 -23.77
N ALA A 268 6.53 -15.96 -22.71
CA ALA A 268 5.80 -14.70 -22.72
C ALA A 268 6.36 -13.95 -23.94
N ALA A 269 5.86 -14.28 -25.13
CA ALA A 269 5.90 -13.43 -26.28
C ALA A 269 5.33 -12.13 -25.76
N LEU A 270 5.68 -11.05 -26.44
CA LEU A 270 5.07 -9.75 -26.27
C LEU A 270 3.57 -9.78 -26.64
N VAL A 271 2.84 -10.84 -26.25
CA VAL A 271 1.44 -11.13 -26.50
C VAL A 271 0.69 -10.02 -25.83
N ALA A 272 0.27 -9.11 -26.71
CA ALA A 272 -0.81 -8.18 -26.55
C ALA A 272 -0.86 -7.64 -25.13
N ALA A 273 -0.12 -6.56 -24.94
CA ALA A 273 -0.70 -5.39 -24.29
C ALA A 273 -2.20 -5.31 -24.64
N SER A 274 -3.06 -5.94 -23.82
CA SER A 274 -4.22 -5.20 -23.37
C SER A 274 -3.58 -3.99 -22.73
N ALA A 275 -3.54 -2.91 -23.51
CA ALA A 275 -2.63 -1.81 -23.32
C ALA A 275 -3.05 -1.02 -22.08
N GLN A 276 -2.77 -1.56 -20.89
CA GLN A 276 -2.53 -0.71 -19.74
C GLN A 276 -1.30 0.11 -20.13
N ARG A 277 -1.59 1.31 -20.61
CA ARG A 277 -0.58 2.33 -20.90
C ARG A 277 0.37 2.39 -19.69
N PRO A 278 1.69 2.49 -19.92
CA PRO A 278 2.66 2.72 -18.84
C PRO A 278 2.11 3.80 -17.89
N GLY A 279 2.05 3.47 -16.60
CA GLY A 279 1.54 4.39 -15.58
C GLY A 279 0.02 4.39 -15.36
N GLN A 280 -0.73 3.38 -15.82
CA GLN A 280 -2.14 3.19 -15.46
C GLN A 280 -2.31 2.31 -14.20
N PRO A 281 -3.29 2.59 -13.34
CA PRO A 281 -3.61 1.80 -12.15
C PRO A 281 -4.19 0.44 -12.52
N ARG A 282 -3.99 -0.54 -11.64
CA ARG A 282 -4.58 -1.88 -11.78
C ARG A 282 -6.09 -1.84 -11.51
N TRP A 283 -6.89 -2.45 -12.38
CA TRP A 283 -8.31 -2.64 -12.12
C TRP A 283 -8.55 -3.73 -11.07
N GLN A 284 -9.30 -3.41 -10.02
CA GLN A 284 -9.82 -4.36 -9.04
C GLN A 284 -11.31 -4.58 -9.30
N PRO A 285 -11.71 -5.74 -9.86
CA PRO A 285 -13.11 -6.10 -9.96
C PRO A 285 -13.65 -6.48 -8.57
N GLY A 286 -14.75 -5.86 -8.16
CA GLY A 286 -15.47 -6.22 -6.94
C GLY A 286 -14.82 -5.76 -5.62
N PRO A 287 -15.39 -6.20 -4.48
CA PRO A 287 -14.91 -5.80 -3.16
C PRO A 287 -13.53 -6.38 -2.86
N ALA A 288 -12.76 -5.65 -2.04
CA ALA A 288 -11.45 -6.11 -1.58
C ALA A 288 -11.59 -7.34 -0.67
N ARG A 289 -10.84 -8.40 -0.97
CA ARG A 289 -10.76 -9.58 -0.11
C ARG A 289 -9.98 -9.24 1.16
N GLN A 290 -10.58 -9.58 2.29
CA GLN A 290 -10.01 -9.43 3.63
C GLN A 290 -9.19 -10.68 4.01
N PRO A 291 -8.24 -10.57 4.94
CA PRO A 291 -7.56 -11.74 5.49
C PRO A 291 -8.55 -12.56 6.32
N THR A 292 -9.03 -13.69 5.77
CA THR A 292 -10.02 -14.58 6.41
C THR A 292 -9.42 -15.83 7.06
N GLY A 293 -8.12 -16.11 6.84
CA GLY A 293 -7.44 -17.31 7.32
C GLY A 293 -6.35 -17.07 8.38
N ILE A 294 -6.20 -15.83 8.86
CA ILE A 294 -5.17 -15.48 9.84
C ILE A 294 -5.79 -15.56 11.23
N ASP A 295 -5.35 -16.53 12.03
CA ASP A 295 -5.70 -16.60 13.44
C ASP A 295 -4.91 -15.53 14.20
N ARG A 296 -5.58 -14.40 14.47
CA ARG A 296 -4.99 -13.24 15.16
C ARG A 296 -4.75 -13.48 16.64
N SER A 297 -5.22 -14.61 17.19
CA SER A 297 -4.94 -15.00 18.58
C SER A 297 -3.61 -15.74 18.72
N GLN A 298 -3.06 -16.28 17.63
CA GLN A 298 -1.77 -16.95 17.64
C GLN A 298 -0.64 -15.94 17.51
N PRO A 299 0.53 -16.20 18.12
CA PRO A 299 1.74 -15.49 17.75
C PRO A 299 2.04 -15.73 16.26
N LEU A 300 2.86 -14.85 15.67
CA LEU A 300 3.42 -15.07 14.34
C LEU A 300 4.04 -16.47 14.24
#